data_AF-A0A0J7L5H6-F1
#
_entry.id   AF-A0A0J7L5H6-F1
#
_cell.length_a   1.000
_cell.length_b   1.000
_cell.length_c   1.000
_cell.angle_alpha   90.00
_cell.angle_beta   90.00
_cell.angle_gamma   90.00
#
_symmetry.space_group_name_H-M   'P 1'
#
loop_
_entity.id
_entity.type
_entity.pdbx_description
1 polymer ?
#
loop_
_entity_poly.entity_id
_entity_poly.type
_entity_poly.pdbx_seq_one_letter_code
_entity_poly.pdbx_strand_id
1 'polypeptide(L)'
;MPGRTNKRKPPRGLVVNHDDLAALAGQPNQANNSLQAIDTEIVSLKRQIQANKQQVSALKRKTTDGIDHLRPPEVSSRINARWTNDELLLAVQGIRKYGKDFAAIAEVIGTKTEAHLRSFFVNYRRRYNLDAVLKEFEAENGPIVIEDEKEEKMDVDQSNDTAESSQKGKTSTGPGQATK
;
A
#
# COMPACT_ATOMS: atom_id res chain seq x y z
N MET A 1 -15.95 -58.10 22.95
CA MET A 1 -16.37 -57.90 21.55
C MET A 1 -16.53 -56.40 21.27
N PRO A 2 -15.54 -55.70 20.67
CA PRO A 2 -15.69 -54.29 20.39
C PRO A 2 -16.04 -54.00 18.92
N GLY A 3 -17.21 -53.37 18.72
CA GLY A 3 -17.40 -52.19 17.88
C GLY A 3 -17.28 -52.30 16.36
N ARG A 4 -18.40 -52.60 15.67
CA ARG A 4 -18.57 -52.22 14.26
C ARG A 4 -18.77 -50.71 14.17
N THR A 5 -17.76 -49.96 13.74
CA THR A 5 -17.91 -48.54 13.40
C THR A 5 -17.63 -48.30 11.91
N ASN A 6 -18.49 -47.47 11.30
CA ASN A 6 -18.50 -46.98 9.91
C ASN A 6 -18.93 -47.93 8.78
N LYS A 7 -20.25 -48.21 8.69
CA LYS A 7 -20.88 -48.91 7.55
C LYS A 7 -21.81 -48.02 6.67
N ARG A 8 -21.55 -46.72 6.58
CA ARG A 8 -22.44 -45.79 5.84
C ARG A 8 -21.77 -45.02 4.70
N LYS A 9 -20.49 -45.29 4.42
CA LYS A 9 -19.77 -44.62 3.33
C LYS A 9 -19.53 -45.62 2.20
N PRO A 10 -19.72 -45.20 0.93
CA PRO A 10 -19.37 -46.03 -0.21
C PRO A 10 -17.87 -46.38 -0.21
N PRO A 11 -17.45 -47.46 -0.91
CA PRO A 11 -16.05 -47.81 -1.08
C PRO A 11 -15.20 -46.64 -1.58
N ARG A 12 -13.90 -46.64 -1.27
CA ARG A 12 -12.98 -45.59 -1.75
C ARG A 12 -13.01 -45.52 -3.28
N GLY A 13 -13.14 -44.32 -3.83
CA GLY A 13 -13.25 -44.08 -5.27
C GLY A 13 -14.67 -44.20 -5.83
N LEU A 14 -15.64 -44.69 -5.04
CA LEU A 14 -17.05 -44.69 -5.43
C LEU A 14 -17.74 -43.46 -4.84
N VAL A 15 -18.24 -42.60 -5.71
CA VAL A 15 -19.05 -41.44 -5.34
C VAL A 15 -20.52 -41.80 -5.55
N VAL A 16 -21.34 -41.63 -4.51
CA VAL A 16 -22.77 -41.90 -4.56
C VAL A 16 -23.48 -40.76 -3.84
N ASN A 17 -24.24 -39.97 -4.58
CA ASN A 17 -25.02 -38.83 -4.07
C ASN A 17 -26.51 -39.06 -4.33
N HIS A 18 -27.35 -38.57 -3.42
CA HIS A 18 -28.80 -38.70 -3.59
C HIS A 18 -29.31 -37.95 -4.82
N ASP A 19 -28.84 -36.72 -5.02
CA ASP A 19 -29.28 -35.84 -6.11
C ASP A 19 -28.92 -36.43 -7.48
N ASP A 20 -27.70 -36.95 -7.64
CA ASP A 20 -27.26 -37.61 -8.88
C ASP A 20 -28.09 -38.87 -9.18
N LEU A 21 -28.39 -39.67 -8.15
CA LEU A 21 -29.23 -40.86 -8.30
C LEU A 21 -30.66 -40.50 -8.69
N ALA A 22 -31.25 -39.50 -8.05
CA ALA A 22 -32.58 -39.00 -8.38
C ALA A 22 -32.62 -38.42 -9.81
N ALA A 23 -31.57 -37.69 -10.20
CA ALA A 23 -31.43 -37.10 -11.53
C ALA A 23 -31.14 -38.12 -12.64
N LEU A 24 -30.79 -39.37 -12.32
CA LEU A 24 -30.56 -40.44 -13.31
C LEU A 24 -31.72 -41.45 -13.37
N ALA A 25 -32.49 -41.58 -12.29
CA ALA A 25 -33.58 -42.55 -12.17
C ALA A 25 -34.93 -42.04 -12.73
N GLY A 26 -35.00 -40.76 -13.15
CA GLY A 26 -36.26 -40.10 -13.50
C GLY A 26 -36.84 -40.49 -14.86
N GLN A 27 -36.02 -40.93 -15.82
CA GLN A 27 -36.47 -41.31 -17.17
C GLN A 27 -35.61 -42.45 -17.77
N PRO A 28 -36.18 -43.29 -18.64
CA PRO A 28 -35.39 -44.26 -19.41
C PRO A 28 -34.37 -43.51 -20.30
N ASN A 29 -33.16 -44.06 -20.43
CA ASN A 29 -32.02 -43.49 -21.17
C ASN A 29 -31.41 -42.20 -20.60
N GLN A 30 -31.89 -41.66 -19.47
CA GLN A 30 -31.36 -40.43 -18.88
C GLN A 30 -29.85 -40.52 -18.58
N ALA A 31 -29.38 -41.67 -18.08
CA ALA A 31 -27.96 -41.91 -17.84
C ALA A 31 -27.10 -41.83 -19.12
N ASN A 32 -27.58 -42.38 -20.23
CA ASN A 32 -26.86 -42.32 -21.51
C ASN A 32 -26.79 -40.88 -22.04
N ASN A 33 -27.87 -40.11 -21.90
CA ASN A 33 -27.90 -38.69 -22.29
C ASN A 33 -26.93 -37.85 -21.45
N SER A 34 -26.87 -38.08 -20.14
CA SER A 34 -25.93 -37.40 -19.25
C SER A 34 -24.47 -37.69 -19.62
N LEU A 35 -24.15 -38.95 -19.95
CA LEU A 35 -22.81 -39.32 -20.42
C LEU A 35 -22.45 -38.61 -21.74
N GLN A 36 -23.37 -38.57 -22.71
CA GLN A 36 -23.16 -37.85 -23.97
C GLN A 36 -22.99 -36.34 -23.79
N ALA A 37 -23.72 -35.74 -22.86
CA ALA A 37 -23.57 -34.33 -22.51
C ALA A 37 -22.18 -34.04 -21.93
N ILE A 38 -21.72 -34.89 -21.00
CA ILE A 38 -20.37 -34.80 -20.43
C ILE A 38 -19.30 -34.98 -21.51
N ASP A 39 -19.45 -35.95 -22.41
CA ASP A 39 -18.49 -36.16 -23.51
C ASP A 39 -18.41 -34.93 -24.43
N THR A 40 -19.55 -34.31 -24.73
CA THR A 40 -19.62 -33.07 -25.52
C THR A 40 -18.93 -31.91 -24.80
N GLU A 41 -19.15 -31.78 -23.49
CA GLU A 41 -18.50 -30.78 -22.65
C GLU A 41 -16.99 -30.99 -22.60
N ILE A 42 -16.52 -32.23 -22.45
CA ILE A 42 -15.09 -32.58 -22.48
C ILE A 42 -14.45 -32.15 -23.80
N VAL A 43 -15.10 -32.43 -24.94
CA VAL A 43 -14.59 -32.02 -26.25
C VAL A 43 -14.56 -30.50 -26.37
N SER A 44 -15.59 -29.82 -25.87
CA SER A 44 -15.67 -28.36 -25.85
C SER A 44 -14.55 -27.72 -25.04
N LEU A 45 -14.33 -28.20 -23.82
CA LEU A 45 -13.25 -27.75 -22.94
C LEU A 45 -11.87 -28.04 -23.54
N LYS A 46 -11.66 -29.21 -24.15
CA LYS A 46 -10.42 -29.52 -24.86
C LYS A 46 -10.14 -28.54 -26.00
N ARG A 47 -11.15 -28.18 -26.78
CA ARG A 47 -11.02 -27.16 -27.85
C ARG A 47 -10.67 -25.80 -27.26
N GLN A 48 -11.33 -25.39 -26.16
CA GLN A 48 -11.03 -24.13 -25.48
C GLN A 48 -9.59 -24.09 -24.97
N ILE A 49 -9.09 -25.20 -24.39
CA ILE A 49 -7.70 -25.30 -23.93
C ILE A 49 -6.72 -25.11 -25.09
N GLN A 50 -6.99 -25.70 -26.26
CA GLN A 50 -6.12 -25.52 -27.43
C GLN A 50 -6.14 -24.08 -27.95
N ALA A 51 -7.31 -23.43 -27.97
CA ALA A 51 -7.43 -22.02 -28.34
C ALA A 51 -6.62 -21.12 -27.38
N ASN A 52 -6.79 -21.33 -26.06
CA ASN A 52 -6.03 -20.61 -25.04
C ASN A 52 -4.51 -20.86 -25.19
N LYS A 53 -4.10 -22.11 -25.44
CA LYS A 53 -2.69 -22.46 -25.66
C LYS A 53 -2.10 -21.72 -26.86
N GLN A 54 -2.86 -21.59 -27.96
CA GLN A 54 -2.42 -20.84 -29.14
C GLN A 54 -2.28 -19.35 -28.83
N GLN A 55 -3.24 -18.75 -28.13
CA GLN A 55 -3.18 -17.34 -27.72
C GLN A 55 -1.99 -17.08 -26.80
N VAL A 56 -1.79 -17.92 -25.78
CA VAL A 56 -0.64 -17.81 -24.87
C VAL A 56 0.68 -17.96 -25.62
N SER A 57 0.76 -18.92 -26.55
CA SER A 57 1.96 -19.10 -27.39
C SER A 57 2.23 -17.87 -28.26
N ALA A 58 1.19 -17.25 -28.83
CA ALA A 58 1.33 -16.02 -29.61
C ALA A 58 1.81 -14.84 -28.75
N LEU A 59 1.25 -14.67 -27.55
CA LEU A 59 1.68 -13.65 -26.60
C LEU A 59 3.13 -13.86 -26.15
N LYS A 60 3.52 -15.10 -25.83
CA LYS A 60 4.89 -15.44 -25.45
C LYS A 60 5.92 -15.07 -26.52
N ARG A 61 5.59 -15.27 -27.81
CA ARG A 61 6.46 -14.84 -28.91
C ARG A 61 6.61 -13.32 -28.97
N LYS A 62 5.54 -12.56 -28.71
CA LYS A 62 5.59 -11.08 -28.71
C LYS A 62 6.42 -10.52 -27.56
N THR A 63 6.45 -11.20 -26.42
CA THR A 63 7.18 -10.76 -25.22
C THR A 63 8.50 -11.49 -25.02
N THR A 64 9.00 -12.20 -26.05
CA THR A 64 10.16 -13.09 -25.92
C THR A 64 11.46 -12.34 -25.65
N ASP A 65 11.58 -11.12 -26.18
CA ASP A 65 12.79 -10.30 -26.08
C ASP A 65 12.90 -9.55 -24.73
N GLY A 66 11.87 -9.65 -23.88
CA GLY A 66 11.82 -8.97 -22.60
C GLY A 66 11.88 -7.44 -22.72
N ILE A 67 12.31 -6.79 -21.65
CA ILE A 67 12.44 -5.32 -21.55
C ILE A 67 13.85 -4.88 -21.11
N ASP A 68 14.83 -5.80 -21.10
CA ASP A 68 16.18 -5.49 -20.61
C ASP A 68 16.86 -4.38 -21.42
N HIS A 69 16.58 -4.30 -22.72
CA HIS A 69 17.07 -3.24 -23.60
C HIS A 69 16.44 -1.86 -23.34
N LEU A 70 15.32 -1.81 -22.62
CA LEU A 70 14.65 -0.56 -22.21
C LEU A 70 15.02 -0.13 -20.80
N ARG A 71 15.79 -0.95 -20.05
CA ARG A 71 16.17 -0.66 -18.67
C ARG A 71 17.20 0.48 -18.65
N PRO A 72 16.91 1.64 -18.03
CA PRO A 72 17.91 2.69 -17.84
C PRO A 72 19.03 2.23 -16.90
N PRO A 73 20.22 2.86 -16.96
CA PRO A 73 21.27 2.61 -15.96
C PRO A 73 20.80 3.00 -14.55
N GLU A 74 21.01 2.10 -13.58
CA GLU A 74 20.71 2.35 -12.17
C GLU A 74 21.70 3.37 -11.58
N VAL A 75 21.18 4.52 -11.12
CA VAL A 75 21.98 5.55 -10.44
C VAL A 75 21.76 5.46 -8.92
N SER A 76 22.67 4.79 -8.22
CA SER A 76 22.65 4.77 -6.76
C SER A 76 23.34 6.02 -6.19
N SER A 77 22.53 7.01 -5.82
CA SER A 77 23.01 8.19 -5.10
C SER A 77 22.98 7.94 -3.59
N ARG A 78 24.01 8.43 -2.88
CA ARG A 78 24.02 8.35 -1.41
C ARG A 78 23.00 9.33 -0.83
N ILE A 79 22.25 8.87 0.17
CA ILE A 79 21.30 9.70 0.89
C ILE A 79 22.02 10.86 1.58
N ASN A 80 21.47 12.07 1.44
CA ASN A 80 22.00 13.29 2.03
C ASN A 80 20.87 14.10 2.68
N ALA A 81 21.04 14.46 3.95
CA ALA A 81 20.04 15.22 4.70
C ALA A 81 20.02 16.73 4.36
N ARG A 82 21.13 17.29 3.86
CA ARG A 82 21.21 18.70 3.50
C ARG A 82 20.42 18.93 2.20
N TRP A 83 19.52 19.90 2.22
CA TRP A 83 18.79 20.34 1.03
C TRP A 83 19.59 21.36 0.23
N THR A 84 19.82 21.08 -1.04
CA THR A 84 20.30 22.07 -2.02
C THR A 84 19.11 22.80 -2.65
N ASN A 85 19.35 23.95 -3.28
CA ASN A 85 18.27 24.69 -3.95
C ASN A 85 17.63 23.86 -5.08
N ASP A 86 18.44 23.12 -5.83
CA ASP A 86 17.96 22.26 -6.92
C ASP A 86 17.05 21.14 -6.39
N GLU A 87 17.42 20.52 -5.27
CA GLU A 87 16.59 19.49 -4.63
C GLU A 87 15.26 20.06 -4.11
N LEU A 88 15.27 21.28 -3.55
CA LEU A 88 14.05 21.95 -3.11
C LEU A 88 13.10 22.19 -4.29
N LEU A 89 13.62 22.67 -5.43
CA LEU A 89 12.84 22.91 -6.64
C LEU A 89 12.31 21.60 -7.25
N LEU A 90 13.13 20.54 -7.27
CA LEU A 90 12.70 19.21 -7.70
C LEU A 90 11.59 18.65 -6.81
N ALA A 91 11.66 18.86 -5.49
CA ALA A 91 10.61 18.44 -4.58
C ALA A 91 9.27 19.18 -4.84
N VAL A 92 9.31 20.49 -5.08
CA VAL A 92 8.10 21.26 -5.43
C VAL A 92 7.48 20.78 -6.74
N GLN A 93 8.30 20.59 -7.77
CA GLN A 93 7.84 20.03 -9.06
C GLN A 93 7.32 18.60 -8.91
N GLY A 94 7.97 17.81 -8.05
CA GLY A 94 7.53 16.46 -7.69
C GLY A 94 6.12 16.48 -7.09
N ILE A 95 5.86 17.36 -6.11
CA ILE A 95 4.52 17.49 -5.51
C ILE A 95 3.48 17.91 -6.56
N ARG A 96 3.85 18.79 -7.50
CA ARG A 96 2.95 19.20 -8.59
C ARG A 96 2.57 18.05 -9.53
N LYS A 97 3.49 17.10 -9.74
CA LYS A 97 3.36 16.01 -10.72
C LYS A 97 2.85 14.70 -10.11
N TYR A 98 3.19 14.43 -8.86
CA TYR A 98 2.92 13.16 -8.17
C TYR A 98 2.05 13.34 -6.91
N GLY A 99 1.68 14.57 -6.55
CA GLY A 99 0.91 14.86 -5.36
C GLY A 99 1.66 14.51 -4.08
N LYS A 100 1.07 13.62 -3.28
CA LYS A 100 1.62 13.13 -2.00
C LYS A 100 2.30 11.76 -2.13
N ASP A 101 2.58 11.28 -3.34
CA ASP A 101 3.44 10.11 -3.53
C ASP A 101 4.91 10.48 -3.25
N PHE A 102 5.24 10.52 -1.96
CA PHE A 102 6.57 10.89 -1.49
C PHE A 102 7.62 9.85 -1.88
N ALA A 103 7.24 8.61 -2.18
CA ALA A 103 8.18 7.59 -2.64
C ALA A 103 8.64 7.88 -4.07
N ALA A 104 7.72 8.17 -4.98
CA ALA A 104 8.04 8.55 -6.35
C ALA A 104 8.88 9.85 -6.41
N ILE A 105 8.54 10.83 -5.57
CA ILE A 105 9.31 12.09 -5.51
C ILE A 105 10.73 11.84 -4.95
N ALA A 106 10.89 10.91 -3.99
CA ALA A 106 12.21 10.55 -3.47
C ALA A 106 13.09 9.92 -4.56
N GLU A 107 12.50 9.06 -5.40
CA GLU A 107 13.19 8.43 -6.53
C GLU A 107 13.66 9.46 -7.56
N VAL A 108 12.83 10.46 -7.88
CA VAL A 108 13.18 11.55 -8.79
C VAL A 108 14.37 12.38 -8.26
N ILE A 109 14.43 12.62 -6.95
CA ILE A 109 15.53 13.37 -6.34
C ILE A 109 16.78 12.48 -6.17
N GLY A 110 16.60 11.19 -5.90
CA GLY A 110 17.66 10.18 -5.75
C GLY A 110 18.50 10.26 -4.46
N THR A 111 18.64 11.44 -3.86
CA THR A 111 19.44 11.67 -2.64
C THR A 111 18.61 11.82 -1.36
N LYS A 112 17.28 11.79 -1.47
CA LYS A 112 16.34 11.98 -0.37
C LYS A 112 15.49 10.73 -0.16
N THR A 113 14.88 10.63 1.01
CA THR A 113 14.00 9.52 1.37
C THR A 113 12.58 10.05 1.53
N GLU A 114 11.62 9.14 1.55
CA GLU A 114 10.22 9.49 1.79
C GLU A 114 10.03 10.30 3.09
N ALA A 115 10.73 9.92 4.16
CA ALA A 115 10.69 10.63 5.45
C ALA A 115 11.20 12.08 5.34
N HIS A 116 12.25 12.32 4.54
CA HIS A 116 12.73 13.67 4.26
C HIS A 116 11.66 14.50 3.53
N LEU A 117 10.90 13.89 2.61
CA LEU A 117 9.85 14.56 1.85
C LEU A 117 8.59 14.84 2.66
N ARG A 118 8.18 13.94 3.55
CA ARG A 118 7.13 14.20 4.54
C ARG A 118 7.48 15.42 5.40
N SER A 119 8.75 15.47 5.85
CA SER A 119 9.26 16.61 6.63
C SER A 119 9.33 17.88 5.79
N PHE A 120 9.78 17.79 4.54
CA PHE A 120 9.81 18.91 3.59
C PHE A 120 8.41 19.50 3.38
N PHE A 121 7.41 18.65 3.18
CA PHE A 121 6.03 19.08 2.94
C PHE A 121 5.49 19.94 4.08
N VAL A 122 5.76 19.57 5.33
CA VAL A 122 5.35 20.35 6.51
C VAL A 122 6.22 21.62 6.67
N ASN A 123 7.54 21.48 6.62
CA ASN A 123 8.48 22.57 6.90
C ASN A 123 8.51 23.69 5.85
N TYR A 124 8.13 23.37 4.60
CA TYR A 124 8.10 24.32 3.49
C TYR A 124 6.69 24.59 2.96
N ARG A 125 5.66 24.09 3.65
CA ARG A 125 4.23 24.21 3.33
C ARG A 125 3.82 25.59 2.85
N ARG A 126 4.15 26.62 3.64
CA ARG A 126 3.81 28.03 3.36
C ARG A 126 4.78 28.69 2.39
N ARG A 127 6.09 28.40 2.51
CA ARG A 127 7.14 29.05 1.71
C ARG A 127 7.04 28.77 0.22
N TYR A 128 6.61 27.56 -0.15
CA TYR A 128 6.41 27.15 -1.54
C TYR A 128 4.94 27.00 -1.92
N ASN A 129 4.01 27.50 -1.09
CA ASN A 129 2.57 27.42 -1.35
C ASN A 129 2.10 26.01 -1.78
N LEU A 130 2.57 24.96 -1.08
CA LEU A 130 2.35 23.56 -1.49
C LEU A 130 0.85 23.16 -1.50
N ASP A 131 -0.07 24.03 -1.05
CA ASP A 131 -1.53 23.80 -0.98
C ASP A 131 -2.11 24.10 -2.34
N ALA A 132 -1.70 25.22 -2.93
CA ALA A 132 -2.03 25.57 -4.29
C ALA A 132 -1.45 24.52 -5.26
N VAL A 133 -0.18 24.15 -5.08
CA VAL A 133 0.48 23.13 -5.92
C VAL A 133 -0.25 21.79 -5.86
N LEU A 134 -0.66 21.36 -4.66
CA LEU A 134 -1.41 20.11 -4.49
C LEU A 134 -2.81 20.19 -5.10
N LYS A 135 -3.49 21.33 -4.94
CA LYS A 135 -4.80 21.57 -5.55
C LYS A 135 -4.74 21.54 -7.08
N GLU A 136 -3.67 22.05 -7.68
CA GLU A 136 -3.45 21.94 -9.13
C GLU A 136 -3.29 20.48 -9.58
N PHE A 137 -2.56 19.66 -8.82
CA PHE A 137 -2.49 18.22 -9.08
C PHE A 137 -3.87 17.56 -8.97
N GLU A 138 -4.63 17.85 -7.93
CA GLU A 138 -5.99 17.29 -7.74
C GLU A 138 -6.97 17.71 -8.85
N ALA A 139 -6.81 18.91 -9.40
CA ALA A 139 -7.64 19.38 -10.51
C ALA A 139 -7.39 18.62 -11.82
N GLU A 140 -6.16 18.15 -12.05
CA GLU A 140 -5.78 17.40 -13.25
C GLU A 140 -5.96 15.88 -13.10
N ASN A 141 -5.63 15.33 -11.93
CA ASN A 141 -5.59 13.89 -11.68
C ASN A 141 -6.78 13.36 -10.87
N GLY A 142 -7.65 14.25 -10.39
CA GLY A 142 -8.76 13.93 -9.50
C GLY A 142 -8.35 13.95 -8.02
N PRO A 143 -9.33 13.80 -7.11
CA PRO A 143 -9.08 13.87 -5.67
C PRO A 143 -8.06 12.82 -5.21
N ILE A 144 -7.09 13.25 -4.41
CA ILE A 144 -6.12 12.36 -3.77
C ILE A 144 -6.85 11.53 -2.71
N VAL A 145 -7.07 10.24 -2.98
CA VAL A 145 -7.56 9.27 -2.00
C VAL A 145 -6.34 8.62 -1.34
N ILE A 146 -5.89 9.16 -0.21
CA ILE A 146 -4.86 8.52 0.62
C ILE A 146 -5.54 8.06 1.90
N GLU A 147 -5.50 6.76 2.19
CA GLU A 147 -6.07 6.11 3.39
C GLU A 147 -5.35 6.46 4.72
N ASP A 148 -4.49 7.47 4.74
CA ASP A 148 -3.69 7.87 5.92
C ASP A 148 -4.25 9.13 6.60
N GLU A 149 -5.56 9.14 6.91
CA GLU A 149 -6.11 10.03 7.95
C GLU A 149 -5.70 9.52 9.34
N LYS A 150 -4.41 9.64 9.66
CA LYS A 150 -3.97 9.83 11.05
C LYS A 150 -3.29 11.18 11.12
N GLU A 151 -4.13 12.20 11.27
CA GLU A 151 -3.70 13.51 11.76
C GLU A 151 -3.04 13.32 13.14
N GLU A 152 -1.71 13.24 13.19
CA GLU A 152 -0.99 13.56 14.41
C GLU A 152 -1.06 15.08 14.61
N LYS A 153 -2.10 15.51 15.33
CA LYS A 153 -2.21 16.82 15.94
C LYS A 153 -1.09 16.98 16.97
N MET A 154 0.10 17.39 16.53
CA MET A 154 1.11 17.92 17.44
C MET A 154 0.69 19.33 17.85
N ASP A 155 0.04 19.42 19.01
CA ASP A 155 -0.17 20.66 19.76
C ASP A 155 1.22 21.18 20.17
N VAL A 156 1.70 22.21 19.49
CA VAL A 156 2.90 22.95 19.90
C VAL A 156 2.43 24.01 20.89
N ASP A 157 2.45 23.65 22.18
CA ASP A 157 2.25 24.61 23.27
C ASP A 157 3.44 25.59 23.28
N GLN A 158 3.20 26.81 22.82
CA GLN A 158 4.11 27.94 22.98
C GLN A 158 3.86 28.56 24.36
N SER A 159 4.68 28.20 25.35
CA SER A 159 4.87 29.03 26.54
C SER A 159 6.16 29.83 26.40
N ASN A 160 6.06 30.98 25.74
CA ASN A 160 7.02 32.06 25.84
C ASN A 160 6.54 32.98 26.97
N ASP A 161 7.25 33.03 28.10
CA ASP A 161 7.10 34.13 29.03
C ASP A 161 8.46 34.57 29.57
N THR A 162 8.71 35.86 29.41
CA THR A 162 9.97 36.54 29.68
C THR A 162 9.78 37.45 30.89
N ALA A 163 10.71 37.33 31.85
CA ALA A 163 11.10 38.30 32.88
C ALA A 163 10.05 38.74 33.94
N GLU A 164 10.44 38.70 35.22
CA GLU A 164 10.75 39.93 35.99
C GLU A 164 11.33 39.62 37.39
N SER A 165 12.24 40.50 37.80
CA SER A 165 12.97 40.59 39.07
C SER A 165 12.08 40.83 40.29
N SER A 166 12.47 40.34 41.47
CA SER A 166 12.18 41.03 42.75
C SER A 166 13.03 40.52 43.92
N GLN A 167 13.93 41.39 44.38
CA GLN A 167 14.47 41.42 45.74
C GLN A 167 13.33 41.48 46.77
N LYS A 168 13.47 40.74 47.88
CA LYS A 168 12.86 41.18 49.16
C LYS A 168 13.71 40.72 50.34
N GLY A 169 14.41 41.68 50.93
CA GLY A 169 14.98 41.55 52.27
C GLY A 169 13.88 41.47 53.33
N LYS A 170 14.13 40.69 54.37
CA LYS A 170 13.41 40.77 55.64
C LYS A 170 14.42 40.77 56.78
N THR A 171 14.46 41.93 57.43
CA THR A 171 15.08 42.24 58.71
C THR A 171 14.40 41.47 59.85
N SER A 172 15.19 40.89 60.76
CA SER A 172 14.74 40.55 62.11
C SER A 172 15.78 41.00 63.15
N THR A 173 15.35 41.94 63.97
CA THR A 173 15.95 42.58 65.15
C THR A 173 16.33 41.56 66.23
N GLY A 174 17.53 41.59 66.81
CA GLY A 174 17.79 42.24 68.10
C GLY A 174 18.67 41.37 69.03
N PRO A 175 19.28 41.94 70.10
CA PRO A 175 20.71 41.83 70.38
C PRO A 175 21.11 41.00 71.62
N GLY A 176 22.40 40.63 71.73
CA GLY A 176 22.98 40.02 72.93
C GLY A 176 24.50 40.22 73.06
N GLN A 177 24.90 40.91 74.13
CA GLN A 177 26.24 41.23 74.67
C GLN A 177 27.23 40.05 74.70
N ALA A 178 28.52 40.19 74.36
CA ALA A 178 29.69 40.82 75.02
C ALA A 178 30.44 39.96 76.06
N THR A 179 31.78 39.98 75.94
CA THR A 179 32.85 39.46 76.83
C THR A 179 33.03 37.93 76.79
N LYS A 180 34.24 37.37 76.68
CA LYS A 180 35.56 37.75 77.19
C LYS A 180 36.66 37.11 76.33
#